data_AF-A0ABC9X6C1-F1
#
_entry.id   AF-A0ABC9X6C1-F1
#
_cell.length_a   1.000
_cell.length_b   1.000
_cell.length_c   1.000
_cell.angle_alpha   90.00
_cell.angle_beta   90.00
_cell.angle_gamma   90.00
#
_symmetry.space_group_name_H-M   'P 1'
#
loop_
_entity.id
_entity.type
_entity.pdbx_description
1 polymer ?
#
loop_
_entity_poly.entity_id
_entity_poly.type
_entity_poly.pdbx_seq_one_letter_code
_entity_poly.pdbx_strand_id
1 'polypeptide(L)'
;MFRIRVFLQKFLILLHVTMSVVVGKTLMILFPDAMKRYILKQGEKSRMNENPKFSYENWGPTFFSFKYLLFVLKVKWKRLEDEAYEGHPAPNTLVVTFNGEVRHLFDFMQDGWAFKNNIVIKNHQSLEDRKIAAQFLQKNNPLCPVVLDTMENLSSSKYAALPERLYLLQGGKVIYKVFNSDHYNPYYCIVVSYYTYTTCGNE
;
A
#
# COMPACT_ATOMS: atom_id res chain seq x y z
N MET A 1 5.29 -15.78 25.45
CA MET A 1 3.99 -15.06 25.53
C MET A 1 3.66 -14.27 24.26
N PHE A 2 4.58 -13.46 23.71
CA PHE A 2 4.37 -12.67 22.47
C PHE A 2 3.95 -13.51 21.24
N ARG A 3 4.61 -14.65 21.00
CA ARG A 3 4.34 -15.53 19.85
C ARG A 3 2.92 -16.14 19.85
N ILE A 4 2.41 -16.49 21.03
CA ILE A 4 1.05 -17.03 21.21
C ILE A 4 0.01 -15.93 20.98
N ARG A 5 0.26 -14.71 21.50
CA ARG A 5 -0.62 -13.55 21.27
C ARG A 5 -0.76 -13.23 19.78
N VAL A 6 0.35 -13.18 19.05
CA VAL A 6 0.34 -12.92 17.60
C VAL A 6 -0.38 -14.05 16.85
N PHE A 7 -0.15 -15.32 17.24
CA PHE A 7 -0.85 -16.45 16.65
C PHE A 7 -2.38 -16.35 16.86
N LEU A 8 -2.82 -16.06 18.09
CA LEU A 8 -4.23 -15.86 18.40
C LEU A 8 -4.82 -14.69 17.61
N GLN A 9 -4.11 -13.57 17.49
CA GLN A 9 -4.54 -12.43 16.67
C GLN A 9 -4.67 -12.82 15.19
N LYS A 10 -3.70 -13.55 14.63
CA LYS A 10 -3.77 -14.04 13.25
C LYS A 10 -4.98 -14.95 13.05
N PHE A 11 -5.27 -15.84 14.01
CA PHE A 11 -6.44 -16.72 13.97
C PHE A 11 -7.77 -15.95 14.07
N LEU A 12 -7.89 -14.99 14.98
CA LEU A 12 -9.08 -14.15 15.10
C LEU A 12 -9.32 -13.31 13.83
N ILE A 13 -8.26 -12.78 13.23
CA ILE A 13 -8.33 -12.10 11.92
C ILE A 13 -8.85 -13.06 10.85
N LEU A 14 -8.36 -14.31 10.82
CA LEU A 14 -8.82 -15.32 9.86
C LEU A 14 -10.33 -15.55 9.97
N LEU A 15 -10.82 -15.78 11.19
CA LEU A 15 -12.24 -15.99 11.46
C LEU A 15 -13.08 -14.77 11.03
N HIS A 16 -12.68 -13.58 11.47
CA HIS A 16 -13.43 -12.35 11.19
C HIS A 16 -13.50 -12.03 9.69
N VAL A 17 -12.37 -12.13 8.97
CA VAL A 17 -12.34 -11.83 7.52
C VAL A 17 -13.13 -12.90 6.75
N THR A 18 -13.02 -14.18 7.13
CA THR A 18 -13.79 -15.25 6.50
C THR A 18 -15.29 -15.03 6.68
N MET A 19 -15.74 -14.74 7.89
CA MET A 19 -17.16 -14.42 8.16
C MET A 19 -17.62 -13.21 7.35
N SER A 20 -16.82 -12.14 7.29
CA SER A 20 -17.15 -10.95 6.51
C SER A 20 -17.28 -11.24 5.01
N VAL A 21 -16.43 -12.13 4.48
CA VAL A 21 -16.47 -12.56 3.07
C VAL A 21 -17.72 -13.40 2.78
N VAL A 22 -18.07 -14.34 3.66
CA VAL A 22 -19.29 -15.14 3.51
C VAL A 22 -20.52 -14.24 3.52
N VAL A 23 -20.65 -13.38 4.55
CA VAL A 23 -21.79 -12.44 4.65
C VAL A 23 -21.84 -11.50 3.44
N GLY A 24 -20.72 -10.88 3.08
CA GLY A 24 -20.65 -9.98 1.93
C GLY A 24 -21.03 -10.67 0.61
N LYS A 25 -20.56 -11.90 0.40
CA LYS A 25 -20.88 -12.68 -0.81
C LYS A 25 -22.36 -13.08 -0.86
N THR A 26 -22.94 -13.49 0.28
CA THR A 26 -24.37 -13.77 0.40
C THR A 26 -25.20 -12.52 0.09
N LEU A 27 -24.83 -11.35 0.64
CA LEU A 27 -25.51 -10.09 0.35
C LEU A 27 -25.40 -9.66 -1.12
N MET A 28 -24.26 -9.92 -1.77
CA MET A 28 -24.11 -9.65 -3.21
C MET A 28 -25.02 -10.54 -4.07
N ILE A 29 -25.36 -11.75 -3.61
CA ILE A 29 -26.27 -12.66 -4.31
C ILE A 29 -27.73 -12.28 -4.05
N LEU A 30 -28.08 -12.00 -2.79
CA LEU A 30 -29.45 -11.69 -2.38
C LEU A 30 -29.89 -10.27 -2.75
N PHE A 31 -28.98 -9.30 -2.68
CA PHE A 31 -29.27 -7.86 -2.85
C PHE A 31 -28.22 -7.17 -3.74
N PRO A 32 -28.05 -7.59 -5.01
CA PRO A 32 -26.96 -7.12 -5.87
C PRO A 32 -26.96 -5.60 -6.08
N ASP A 33 -28.12 -4.98 -6.31
CA ASP A 33 -28.21 -3.54 -6.53
C ASP A 33 -27.91 -2.72 -5.29
N ALA A 34 -28.36 -3.19 -4.12
CA ALA A 34 -28.05 -2.54 -2.84
C ALA A 34 -26.56 -2.62 -2.54
N MET A 35 -25.93 -3.77 -2.78
CA MET A 35 -24.49 -3.95 -2.60
C MET A 35 -23.67 -3.13 -3.59
N LYS A 36 -24.08 -3.04 -4.87
CA LYS A 36 -23.42 -2.17 -5.86
C LYS A 36 -23.44 -0.71 -5.41
N ARG A 37 -24.59 -0.19 -4.97
CA ARG A 37 -24.69 1.16 -4.41
C ARG A 37 -23.82 1.37 -3.18
N TYR A 38 -23.81 0.39 -2.27
CA TYR A 38 -22.98 0.45 -1.07
C TYR A 38 -21.48 0.50 -1.40
N ILE A 39 -21.01 -0.38 -2.27
CA ILE A 39 -19.59 -0.44 -2.69
C ILE A 39 -19.20 0.84 -3.42
N LEU A 40 -20.04 1.35 -4.32
CA LEU A 40 -19.79 2.62 -5.01
C LEU A 40 -19.69 3.77 -4.01
N LYS A 41 -20.61 3.87 -3.05
CA LYS A 41 -20.56 4.91 -2.01
C LYS A 41 -19.27 4.84 -1.17
N GLN A 42 -18.73 3.64 -0.91
CA GLN A 42 -17.41 3.52 -0.27
C GLN A 42 -16.27 3.95 -1.19
N GLY A 43 -16.37 3.66 -2.50
CA GLY A 43 -15.41 4.06 -3.53
C GLY A 43 -15.38 5.56 -3.83
N GLU A 44 -16.43 6.32 -3.47
CA GLU A 44 -16.43 7.78 -3.57
C GLU A 44 -15.37 8.41 -2.66
N LYS A 45 -15.16 7.85 -1.46
CA LYS A 45 -14.13 8.33 -0.52
C LYS A 45 -12.72 8.23 -1.09
N SER A 46 -12.46 7.20 -1.89
CA SER A 46 -11.16 6.97 -2.54
C SER A 46 -11.08 7.59 -3.94
N ARG A 47 -12.10 8.33 -4.39
CA ARG A 47 -12.21 8.90 -5.75
C ARG A 47 -12.05 7.87 -6.87
N MET A 48 -12.21 6.58 -6.54
CA MET A 48 -12.05 5.46 -7.47
C MET A 48 -13.11 5.50 -8.57
N ASN A 49 -14.28 6.04 -8.27
CA ASN A 49 -15.41 6.19 -9.18
C ASN A 49 -15.25 7.34 -10.18
N GLU A 50 -14.32 8.27 -9.95
CA GLU A 50 -14.07 9.42 -10.84
C GLU A 50 -13.22 9.04 -12.06
N ASN A 51 -12.58 7.85 -12.05
CA ASN A 51 -11.71 7.43 -13.13
C ASN A 51 -12.52 6.77 -14.27
N PRO A 52 -12.60 7.38 -15.47
CA PRO A 52 -13.39 6.85 -16.59
C PRO A 52 -12.86 5.52 -17.13
N LYS A 53 -11.59 5.16 -16.84
CA LYS A 53 -11.00 3.87 -17.21
C LYS A 53 -11.34 2.75 -16.22
N PHE A 54 -12.08 3.04 -15.15
CA PHE A 54 -12.22 2.16 -14.00
C PHE A 54 -13.71 1.94 -13.65
N SER A 55 -14.42 1.25 -14.54
CA SER A 55 -15.84 0.93 -14.37
C SER A 55 -16.08 -0.13 -13.30
N TYR A 56 -17.17 0.00 -12.54
CA TYR A 56 -17.55 -0.92 -11.46
C TYR A 56 -17.51 -2.39 -11.89
N GLU A 57 -17.96 -2.71 -13.11
CA GLU A 57 -18.04 -4.09 -13.58
C GLU A 57 -16.66 -4.77 -13.65
N ASN A 58 -15.57 -4.00 -13.78
CA ASN A 58 -14.22 -4.53 -13.87
C ASN A 58 -13.63 -4.89 -12.48
N TRP A 59 -14.12 -4.29 -11.40
CA TRP A 59 -13.48 -4.40 -10.07
C TRP A 59 -14.45 -4.71 -8.94
N GLY A 60 -15.70 -4.26 -9.01
CA GLY A 60 -16.74 -4.52 -8.02
C GLY A 60 -16.93 -6.00 -7.72
N PRO A 61 -17.03 -6.89 -8.74
CA PRO A 61 -17.12 -8.33 -8.53
C PRO A 61 -15.91 -8.98 -7.83
N THR A 62 -14.78 -8.27 -7.73
CA THR A 62 -13.60 -8.79 -7.01
C THR A 62 -13.78 -8.73 -5.48
N PHE A 63 -14.65 -7.86 -4.97
CA PHE A 63 -14.99 -7.79 -3.55
C PHE A 63 -15.60 -9.11 -3.08
N PHE A 64 -15.20 -9.55 -1.87
CA PHE A 64 -15.66 -10.81 -1.26
C PHE A 64 -15.42 -12.07 -2.12
N SER A 65 -14.51 -12.01 -3.10
CA SER A 65 -13.98 -13.19 -3.78
C SER A 65 -12.95 -13.93 -2.91
N PHE A 66 -12.59 -15.16 -3.29
CA PHE A 66 -11.49 -15.88 -2.64
C PHE A 66 -10.15 -15.12 -2.76
N LYS A 67 -9.90 -14.47 -3.90
CA LYS A 67 -8.72 -13.60 -4.08
C LYS A 67 -8.72 -12.42 -3.11
N TYR A 68 -9.89 -11.80 -2.89
CA TYR A 68 -10.05 -10.73 -1.90
C TYR A 68 -9.78 -11.24 -0.48
N LEU A 69 -10.30 -12.42 -0.10
CA LEU A 69 -10.03 -13.05 1.19
C LEU A 69 -8.52 -13.20 1.40
N LEU A 70 -7.82 -13.85 0.47
CA LEU A 70 -6.37 -14.06 0.56
C LEU A 70 -5.60 -12.73 0.66
N PHE A 71 -6.01 -11.73 -0.13
CA PHE A 71 -5.39 -10.41 -0.12
C PHE A 71 -5.58 -9.69 1.23
N VAL A 72 -6.80 -9.62 1.75
CA VAL A 72 -7.10 -8.97 3.03
C VAL A 72 -6.40 -9.68 4.19
N LEU A 73 -6.34 -11.01 4.17
CA LEU A 73 -5.58 -11.77 5.16
C LEU A 73 -4.09 -11.46 5.08
N LYS A 74 -3.50 -11.47 3.88
CA LYS A 74 -2.10 -11.12 3.66
C LYS A 74 -1.79 -9.72 4.22
N VAL A 75 -2.61 -8.73 3.90
CA VAL A 75 -2.44 -7.35 4.38
C VAL A 75 -2.57 -7.28 5.91
N LYS A 76 -3.65 -7.81 6.49
CA LYS A 76 -3.89 -7.73 7.93
C LYS A 76 -2.85 -8.49 8.75
N TRP A 77 -2.38 -9.64 8.28
CA TRP A 77 -1.30 -10.36 8.94
C TRP A 77 0.04 -9.65 8.82
N LYS A 78 0.35 -9.05 7.66
CA LYS A 78 1.56 -8.22 7.52
C LYS A 78 1.55 -7.00 8.43
N ARG A 79 0.39 -6.40 8.67
CA ARG A 79 0.24 -5.31 9.65
C ARG A 79 0.53 -5.71 11.10
N LEU A 80 0.47 -6.99 11.45
CA LEU A 80 0.90 -7.48 12.77
C LEU A 80 2.43 -7.62 12.87
N GLU A 81 3.12 -7.64 11.73
CA GLU A 81 4.59 -7.77 11.61
C GLU A 81 5.24 -6.42 11.26
N ASP A 82 4.50 -5.34 11.42
CA ASP A 82 4.97 -3.99 11.13
C ASP A 82 6.14 -3.62 12.06
N GLU A 83 7.23 -3.08 11.50
CA GLU A 83 8.41 -2.68 12.26
C GLU A 83 8.57 -1.15 12.29
N ALA A 84 7.71 -0.41 11.60
CA ALA A 84 7.70 1.05 11.56
C ALA A 84 6.65 1.61 12.53
N TYR A 85 7.11 1.94 13.74
CA TYR A 85 6.28 2.47 14.83
C TYR A 85 6.51 3.98 15.02
N GLU A 86 5.43 4.74 15.24
CA GLU A 86 5.53 6.17 15.54
C GLU A 86 6.42 6.41 16.77
N GLY A 87 7.25 7.45 16.70
CA GLY A 87 8.25 7.81 17.71
C GLY A 87 9.52 6.95 17.71
N HIS A 88 9.58 5.88 16.91
CA HIS A 88 10.71 4.95 16.88
C HIS A 88 11.59 5.15 15.63
N PRO A 89 12.85 4.69 15.64
CA PRO A 89 13.69 4.66 14.45
C PRO A 89 12.99 3.91 13.32
N ALA A 90 13.01 4.48 12.12
CA ALA A 90 12.42 3.87 10.94
C ALA A 90 13.33 2.72 10.44
N PRO A 91 12.77 1.64 9.88
CA PRO A 91 13.60 0.60 9.27
C PRO A 91 14.42 1.14 8.08
N ASN A 92 15.75 1.08 8.15
CA ASN A 92 16.63 1.45 7.04
C ASN A 92 16.91 0.24 6.14
N THR A 93 16.00 -0.05 5.23
CA THR A 93 16.09 -1.21 4.33
C THR A 93 16.91 -0.92 3.08
N LEU A 94 17.34 -1.98 2.40
CA LEU A 94 17.95 -1.85 1.09
C LEU A 94 16.87 -1.56 0.03
N VAL A 95 17.20 -0.68 -0.90
CA VAL A 95 16.40 -0.31 -2.07
C VAL A 95 17.29 -0.34 -3.31
N VAL A 96 16.67 -0.48 -4.47
CA VAL A 96 17.38 -0.56 -5.75
C VAL A 96 17.10 0.69 -6.58
N THR A 97 18.15 1.32 -7.10
CA THR A 97 18.03 2.49 -7.99
C THR A 97 17.68 2.06 -9.42
N PHE A 98 17.30 3.01 -10.28
CA PHE A 98 17.11 2.74 -11.71
C PHE A 98 18.37 2.21 -12.40
N ASN A 99 19.55 2.61 -11.92
CA ASN A 99 20.84 2.13 -12.42
C ASN A 99 21.14 0.68 -11.97
N GLY A 100 20.29 0.10 -11.12
CA GLY A 100 20.47 -1.25 -10.58
C GLY A 100 21.37 -1.30 -9.34
N GLU A 101 21.80 -0.16 -8.82
CA GLU A 101 22.61 -0.11 -7.59
C GLU A 101 21.75 -0.37 -6.36
N VAL A 102 22.28 -1.15 -5.42
CA VAL A 102 21.65 -1.40 -4.12
C VAL A 102 22.16 -0.36 -3.12
N ARG A 103 21.26 0.41 -2.52
CA ARG A 103 21.57 1.46 -1.54
C ARG A 103 20.61 1.41 -0.36
N HIS A 104 20.88 2.18 0.69
CA HIS A 104 20.02 2.26 1.86
C HIS A 104 18.87 3.25 1.63
N LEU A 105 17.67 2.95 2.14
CA LEU A 105 16.49 3.81 2.04
C LEU A 105 16.77 5.23 2.56
N PHE A 106 17.56 5.33 3.62
CA PHE A 106 17.90 6.61 4.25
C PHE A 106 18.78 7.50 3.38
N ASP A 107 19.52 6.94 2.41
CA ASP A 107 20.35 7.69 1.48
C ASP A 107 19.53 8.64 0.59
N PHE A 108 18.20 8.48 0.59
CA PHE A 108 17.30 9.23 -0.25
C PHE A 108 16.27 10.08 0.56
N MET A 109 16.41 10.21 1.88
CA MET A 109 15.49 11.01 2.69
C MET A 109 15.75 12.52 2.55
N GLN A 110 14.87 13.27 1.88
CA GLN A 110 14.79 14.74 1.92
C GLN A 110 13.33 15.26 1.75
N ASP A 111 13.13 16.58 1.81
CA ASP A 111 11.81 17.25 1.97
C ASP A 111 11.14 17.61 0.63
N GLY A 112 9.92 17.11 0.36
CA GLY A 112 9.11 17.45 -0.85
C GLY A 112 8.02 16.42 -1.20
N TRP A 113 7.04 16.75 -2.07
CA TRP A 113 5.81 15.96 -2.29
C TRP A 113 5.43 15.77 -3.79
N ALA A 114 4.83 14.63 -4.17
CA ALA A 114 3.70 14.54 -5.14
C ALA A 114 3.25 13.08 -5.42
N PHE A 115 1.93 12.83 -5.58
CA PHE A 115 1.35 12.08 -6.72
C PHE A 115 -0.15 12.38 -6.91
N LYS A 116 -0.56 12.51 -8.18
CA LYS A 116 -1.93 12.37 -8.69
C LYS A 116 -1.87 11.41 -9.88
N ASN A 117 -2.61 10.30 -9.80
CA ASN A 117 -3.13 9.44 -10.90
C ASN A 117 -2.86 7.94 -10.69
N ASN A 118 -3.85 7.13 -11.08
CA ASN A 118 -3.82 5.67 -10.98
C ASN A 118 -3.34 5.03 -12.30
N ILE A 119 -2.39 4.10 -12.20
CA ILE A 119 -1.84 3.33 -13.33
C ILE A 119 -2.01 1.83 -13.03
N VAL A 120 -2.36 1.05 -14.05
CA VAL A 120 -2.49 -0.42 -13.93
C VAL A 120 -1.09 -1.04 -13.97
N ILE A 121 -0.62 -1.51 -12.82
CA ILE A 121 0.69 -2.14 -12.65
C ILE A 121 0.51 -3.67 -12.67
N LYS A 122 1.23 -4.37 -13.56
CA LYS A 122 1.26 -5.85 -13.61
C LYS A 122 2.12 -6.40 -12.47
N ASN A 123 1.92 -7.66 -12.07
CA ASN A 123 2.81 -8.30 -11.10
C ASN A 123 4.24 -8.36 -11.65
N HIS A 124 5.20 -7.79 -10.91
CA HIS A 124 6.59 -7.75 -11.32
C HIS A 124 7.29 -9.08 -11.02
N GLN A 125 7.82 -9.74 -12.05
CA GLN A 125 8.59 -10.98 -11.92
C GLN A 125 10.10 -10.72 -11.91
N SER A 126 10.51 -9.56 -12.43
CA SER A 126 11.88 -9.09 -12.49
C SER A 126 12.03 -7.68 -11.93
N LEU A 127 13.27 -7.28 -11.65
CA LEU A 127 13.61 -5.89 -11.33
C LEU A 127 13.31 -4.95 -12.51
N GLU A 128 13.45 -5.44 -13.74
CA GLU A 128 13.14 -4.67 -14.95
C GLU A 128 11.66 -4.35 -15.05
N ASP A 129 10.78 -5.30 -14.72
CA ASP A 129 9.34 -5.04 -14.66
C ASP A 129 9.01 -3.91 -13.66
N ARG A 130 9.72 -3.88 -12.52
CA ARG A 130 9.57 -2.82 -11.52
C ARG A 130 10.06 -1.48 -12.05
N LYS A 131 11.20 -1.44 -12.75
CA LYS A 131 11.72 -0.24 -13.41
C LYS A 131 10.71 0.30 -14.43
N ILE A 132 10.14 -0.57 -15.27
CA ILE A 132 9.14 -0.17 -16.25
C ILE A 132 7.92 0.46 -15.56
N ALA A 133 7.41 -0.13 -14.48
CA ALA A 133 6.32 0.46 -13.71
C ALA A 133 6.70 1.81 -13.08
N ALA A 134 7.93 1.91 -12.55
CA ALA A 134 8.46 3.12 -11.94
C ALA A 134 8.68 4.27 -12.92
N GLN A 135 9.06 3.96 -14.16
CA GLN A 135 9.17 4.95 -15.24
C GLN A 135 7.85 5.68 -15.47
N PHE A 136 6.70 5.00 -15.29
CA PHE A 136 5.40 5.67 -15.39
C PHE A 136 5.16 6.68 -14.27
N LEU A 137 5.66 6.43 -13.05
CA LEU A 137 5.61 7.40 -11.96
C LEU A 137 6.56 8.58 -12.25
N GLN A 138 7.75 8.29 -12.79
CA GLN A 138 8.74 9.31 -13.13
C GLN A 138 8.28 10.28 -14.21
N LYS A 139 7.41 9.84 -15.15
CA LYS A 139 6.77 10.71 -16.15
C LYS A 139 5.94 11.85 -15.57
N ASN A 140 5.52 11.76 -14.31
CA ASN A 140 4.79 12.84 -13.64
C ASN A 140 5.72 13.87 -13.00
N ASN A 141 7.03 13.79 -13.26
CA ASN A 141 8.07 14.63 -12.69
C ASN A 141 7.90 14.81 -11.17
N PRO A 142 7.90 13.71 -10.40
CA PRO A 142 7.79 13.82 -8.96
C PRO A 142 8.97 14.62 -8.42
N LEU A 143 8.70 15.46 -7.42
CA LEU A 143 9.74 16.20 -6.70
C LEU A 143 10.68 15.24 -5.92
N CYS A 144 10.31 13.96 -5.80
CA CYS A 144 11.12 12.91 -5.19
C CYS A 144 11.79 11.96 -6.18
N PRO A 145 13.05 11.56 -5.93
CA PRO A 145 13.61 10.30 -6.42
C PRO A 145 12.66 9.13 -6.23
N VAL A 146 12.43 8.37 -7.31
CA VAL A 146 11.73 7.09 -7.27
C VAL A 146 12.79 5.99 -7.14
N VAL A 147 12.74 5.19 -6.08
CA VAL A 147 13.57 4.00 -5.86
C VAL A 147 12.70 2.74 -5.89
N LEU A 148 13.30 1.56 -5.97
CA LEU A 148 12.57 0.29 -6.10
C LEU A 148 12.79 -0.55 -4.84
N ASP A 149 11.78 -1.32 -4.44
CA ASP A 149 12.02 -2.37 -3.45
C ASP A 149 12.88 -3.47 -4.04
N THR A 150 13.61 -4.18 -3.18
CA THR A 150 14.31 -5.41 -3.59
C THR A 150 13.29 -6.47 -4.00
N MET A 151 13.71 -7.48 -4.77
CA MET A 151 12.80 -8.53 -5.25
C MET A 151 12.12 -9.31 -4.09
N GLU A 152 12.77 -9.35 -2.92
CA GLU A 152 12.27 -9.94 -1.68
C GLU A 152 11.20 -9.08 -0.98
N ASN A 153 11.02 -7.85 -1.44
CA ASN A 153 10.12 -6.84 -0.90
C ASN A 153 10.47 -6.43 0.55
N LEU A 154 11.77 -6.20 0.81
CA LEU A 154 12.27 -5.92 2.16
C LEU A 154 11.57 -4.72 2.80
N SER A 155 11.51 -3.59 2.10
CA SER A 155 10.90 -2.38 2.69
C SER A 155 9.39 -2.54 2.77
N SER A 156 8.75 -3.22 1.83
CA SER A 156 7.30 -3.47 1.87
C SER A 156 6.93 -4.34 3.05
N SER A 157 7.80 -5.30 3.41
CA SER A 157 7.63 -6.14 4.58
C SER A 157 7.84 -5.36 5.87
N LYS A 158 8.95 -4.61 6.00
CA LYS A 158 9.31 -3.88 7.23
C LYS A 158 8.31 -2.77 7.56
N TYR A 159 7.79 -2.08 6.56
CA TYR A 159 6.79 -1.03 6.72
C TYR A 159 5.35 -1.54 6.63
N ALA A 160 5.13 -2.85 6.45
CA ALA A 160 3.81 -3.44 6.21
C ALA A 160 2.97 -2.61 5.20
N ALA A 161 3.58 -2.27 4.06
CA ALA A 161 3.13 -1.18 3.18
C ALA A 161 2.09 -1.58 2.13
N LEU A 162 1.51 -2.78 2.22
CA LEU A 162 0.50 -3.27 1.28
C LEU A 162 -0.94 -2.83 1.67
N PRO A 163 -1.83 -2.55 0.69
CA PRO A 163 -1.55 -2.31 -0.73
C PRO A 163 -0.65 -1.10 -0.95
N GLU A 164 -1.01 0.00 -0.29
CA GLU A 164 -0.32 1.28 -0.19
C GLU A 164 -0.36 1.72 1.28
N ARG A 165 0.62 2.49 1.72
CA ARG A 165 0.63 3.04 3.09
C ARG A 165 1.65 4.14 3.26
N LEU A 166 1.18 5.32 3.68
CA LEU A 166 2.00 6.50 3.94
C LEU A 166 2.75 6.42 5.29
N TYR A 167 4.03 6.77 5.27
CA TYR A 167 4.83 7.00 6.47
C TYR A 167 5.62 8.29 6.35
N LEU A 168 5.52 9.11 7.38
CA LEU A 168 6.34 10.30 7.57
C LEU A 168 7.55 9.94 8.43
N LEU A 169 8.73 10.23 7.88
CA LEU A 169 10.02 10.09 8.55
C LEU A 169 10.70 11.46 8.74
N GLN A 170 11.30 11.70 9.92
CA GLN A 170 12.13 12.88 10.21
C GLN A 170 13.33 12.43 11.07
N GLY A 171 14.56 12.80 10.67
CA GLY A 171 15.78 12.42 11.39
C GLY A 171 15.93 10.90 11.60
N GLY A 172 15.53 10.11 10.59
CA GLY A 172 15.56 8.63 10.66
C GLY A 172 14.52 8.01 11.60
N LYS A 173 13.54 8.76 12.10
CA LYS A 173 12.45 8.28 12.96
C LYS A 173 11.10 8.40 12.27
N VAL A 174 10.20 7.47 12.53
CA VAL A 174 8.80 7.56 12.08
C VAL A 174 8.08 8.57 12.96
N ILE A 175 7.62 9.67 12.39
CA ILE A 175 6.86 10.69 13.14
C ILE A 175 5.35 10.48 12.97
N TYR A 176 4.91 9.93 11.83
CA TYR A 176 3.48 9.69 11.60
C TYR A 176 3.22 8.55 10.62
N LYS A 177 2.08 7.90 10.80
CA LYS A 177 1.62 6.77 10.02
C LYS A 177 0.17 6.97 9.60
N VAL A 178 -0.06 7.08 8.30
CA VAL A 178 -1.44 7.27 7.81
C VAL A 178 -2.16 5.93 7.79
N PHE A 179 -3.24 5.85 8.55
CA PHE A 179 -4.11 4.68 8.61
C PHE A 179 -5.30 4.75 7.65
N ASN A 180 -5.70 5.97 7.23
CA ASN A 180 -6.73 6.25 6.22
C ASN A 180 -6.44 7.60 5.55
N SER A 181 -6.70 7.70 4.24
CA SER A 181 -6.39 8.83 3.36
C SER A 181 -7.11 10.16 3.67
N ASP A 182 -7.85 10.26 4.79
CA ASP A 182 -8.79 11.34 5.07
C ASP A 182 -8.24 12.44 5.99
N HIS A 183 -7.05 12.30 6.57
CA HIS A 183 -6.39 13.36 7.36
C HIS A 183 -4.96 13.55 6.89
N TYR A 184 -4.80 14.42 5.90
CA TYR A 184 -3.53 14.73 5.24
C TYR A 184 -2.98 16.05 5.78
N ASN A 185 -1.83 16.00 6.46
CA ASN A 185 -1.11 17.18 6.97
C ASN A 185 0.12 17.44 6.07
N PRO A 186 0.26 18.63 5.45
CA PRO A 186 1.12 18.91 4.29
C PRO A 186 2.65 18.89 4.47
N TYR A 187 3.20 18.45 5.61
CA TYR A 187 4.59 18.79 5.97
C TYR A 187 5.65 17.69 5.83
N TYR A 188 5.34 16.47 5.37
CA TYR A 188 6.32 15.40 5.59
C TYR A 188 6.33 14.15 4.67
N CYS A 189 7.44 13.39 4.74
CA CYS A 189 7.83 12.21 3.96
C CYS A 189 6.74 11.13 3.76
N ILE A 190 6.85 10.36 2.67
CA ILE A 190 5.87 9.37 2.25
C ILE A 190 6.59 8.12 1.74
N VAL A 191 6.43 7.00 2.44
CA VAL A 191 6.57 5.67 1.82
C VAL A 191 5.24 5.39 1.10
N VAL A 192 5.21 5.09 -0.20
CA VAL A 192 4.05 4.42 -0.84
C VAL A 192 4.60 3.12 -1.40
N SER A 193 3.93 2.00 -1.15
CA SER A 193 4.22 0.78 -1.89
C SER A 193 3.15 0.68 -2.97
N TYR A 194 3.56 0.72 -4.23
CA TYR A 194 3.16 -0.29 -5.19
C TYR A 194 4.42 -0.58 -6.01
N TYR A 195 5.27 -1.43 -5.45
CA TYR A 195 6.54 -1.88 -6.06
C TYR A 195 7.52 -0.78 -6.50
N THR A 196 7.38 0.42 -5.93
CA THR A 196 8.21 1.60 -6.17
C THR A 196 8.14 2.43 -4.91
N TYR A 197 9.29 2.76 -4.35
CA TYR A 197 9.45 3.78 -3.34
C TYR A 197 9.70 5.12 -3.99
N THR A 198 9.31 6.17 -3.30
CA THR A 198 9.76 7.51 -3.61
C THR A 198 10.34 8.11 -2.35
N THR A 199 11.38 8.88 -2.51
CA THR A 199 12.25 9.38 -1.46
C THR A 199 12.71 10.76 -1.95
N CYS A 200 12.34 11.87 -1.28
CA CYS A 200 12.46 13.28 -1.77
C CYS A 200 13.85 13.90 -1.56
N GLY A 201 14.31 15.04 -2.12
CA GLY A 201 13.73 16.34 -2.56
C GLY A 201 14.83 17.21 -3.26
N ASN A 202 15.04 18.52 -3.01
CA ASN A 202 14.46 19.71 -3.70
C ASN A 202 15.54 20.81 -3.99
N GLU A 203 15.22 21.82 -4.84
CA GLU A 203 15.70 23.22 -4.70
C GLU A 203 14.79 23.99 -3.72
#